data_AF-A0A151EM96-F1
#
_entry.id   AF-A0A151EM96-F1
#
_cell.length_a   1.000
_cell.length_b   1.000
_cell.length_c   1.000
_cell.angle_alpha   90.00
_cell.angle_beta   90.00
_cell.angle_gamma   90.00
#
_symmetry.space_group_name_H-M   'P 1'
#
loop_
_entity.id
_entity.type
_entity.pdbx_description
1 polymer ?
#
loop_
_entity_poly.entity_id
_entity_poly.type
_entity_poly.pdbx_seq_one_letter_code
_entity_poly.pdbx_strand_id
1 'polypeptide(L)'
;MIIGILLKGFIFFFSRKKNDIDEKEEYKKNLTCRFVLDGAGRKVGESVAVDNDILIIKSGKKYLGVPLKHIEEAEKTLLVKGLIEQDKAEIIGEKWRRESFREINYNQGENNGI
;
A
#
# COMPACT_ATOMS: atom_id res chain seq x y z
N MET A 1 28.43 -48.70 -15.46
CA MET A 1 28.71 -47.56 -16.38
C MET A 1 27.56 -47.54 -17.39
N ILE A 2 26.74 -46.51 -17.58
CA ILE A 2 26.79 -45.05 -17.36
C ILE A 2 25.32 -44.63 -17.15
N ILE A 3 24.95 -44.13 -15.96
CA ILE A 3 24.49 -42.74 -15.69
C ILE A 3 23.50 -42.21 -16.73
N GLY A 4 22.25 -41.98 -16.31
CA GLY A 4 21.28 -41.34 -17.22
C GLY A 4 19.89 -41.04 -16.68
N ILE A 5 19.69 -40.72 -15.40
CA ILE A 5 18.52 -39.93 -14.96
C ILE A 5 18.95 -39.09 -13.76
N LEU A 6 18.84 -37.76 -13.88
CA LEU A 6 18.33 -36.80 -12.88
C LEU A 6 18.91 -35.41 -13.14
N LEU A 7 18.31 -34.66 -14.06
CA LEU A 7 18.50 -33.19 -14.09
C LEU A 7 17.25 -32.51 -14.67
N LYS A 8 16.07 -32.79 -14.10
CA LYS A 8 14.82 -32.06 -14.47
C LYS A 8 14.01 -31.54 -13.27
N GLY A 9 14.59 -31.54 -12.06
CA GLY A 9 13.85 -31.20 -10.84
C GLY A 9 13.97 -29.77 -10.32
N PHE A 10 14.93 -28.96 -10.80
CA PHE A 10 15.33 -27.73 -10.08
C PHE A 10 14.85 -26.40 -10.68
N ILE A 11 14.15 -26.39 -11.82
CA ILE A 11 13.80 -25.13 -12.52
C ILE A 11 12.39 -24.62 -12.16
N PHE A 12 11.55 -25.41 -11.49
CA PHE A 12 10.13 -25.06 -11.30
C PHE A 12 9.83 -24.18 -10.07
N PHE A 13 10.80 -23.90 -9.21
CA PHE A 13 10.52 -23.19 -7.94
C PHE A 13 10.55 -21.66 -8.03
N PHE A 14 11.07 -21.08 -9.12
CA PHE A 14 11.24 -19.62 -9.23
C PHE A 14 10.10 -18.89 -9.96
N SER A 15 9.22 -19.59 -10.67
CA SER A 15 8.21 -18.94 -11.53
C SER A 15 6.98 -18.43 -10.78
N ARG A 16 6.71 -18.90 -9.55
CA ARG A 16 5.50 -18.55 -8.79
C ARG A 16 5.57 -17.17 -8.12
N LYS A 17 6.78 -16.74 -7.76
CA LYS A 17 7.01 -15.50 -7.01
C LYS A 17 6.70 -14.22 -7.80
N LYS A 18 6.73 -14.27 -9.14
CA LYS A 18 6.53 -13.09 -9.99
C LYS A 18 5.05 -12.65 -10.03
N ASN A 19 4.13 -13.60 -10.16
CA ASN A 19 2.69 -13.32 -10.18
C ASN A 19 2.17 -12.74 -8.85
N ASP A 20 2.63 -13.25 -7.70
CA ASP A 20 2.20 -12.76 -6.38
C ASP A 20 2.60 -11.29 -6.12
N ILE A 21 3.69 -10.81 -6.73
CA ILE A 21 4.15 -9.44 -6.58
C ILE A 21 3.30 -8.48 -7.42
N ASP A 22 3.02 -8.87 -8.67
CA ASP A 22 2.21 -8.06 -9.59
C ASP A 22 0.77 -7.90 -9.07
N GLU A 23 0.17 -8.97 -8.55
CA GLU A 23 -1.17 -8.93 -7.92
C GLU A 23 -1.21 -8.03 -6.68
N LYS A 24 -0.16 -8.04 -5.84
CA LYS A 24 -0.08 -7.17 -4.66
C LYS A 24 0.06 -5.70 -5.01
N GLU A 25 0.85 -5.38 -6.04
CA GLU A 25 1.02 -4.01 -6.51
C GLU A 25 -0.27 -3.47 -7.15
N GLU A 26 -0.96 -4.29 -7.93
CA GLU A 26 -2.27 -3.94 -8.50
C GLU A 26 -3.32 -3.74 -7.40
N TYR A 27 -3.35 -4.61 -6.39
CA TYR A 27 -4.20 -4.46 -5.21
C TYR A 27 -3.97 -3.11 -4.51
N LYS A 28 -2.72 -2.75 -4.23
CA LYS A 28 -2.38 -1.46 -3.61
C LYS A 28 -2.85 -0.26 -4.43
N LYS A 29 -2.71 -0.31 -5.75
CA LYS A 29 -3.20 0.76 -6.64
C LYS A 29 -4.72 0.92 -6.53
N ASN A 30 -5.46 -0.18 -6.47
CA ASN A 30 -6.93 -0.18 -6.34
C ASN A 30 -7.45 0.35 -4.99
N LEU A 31 -6.59 0.47 -3.98
CA LEU A 31 -6.94 1.05 -2.69
C LEU A 31 -6.74 2.57 -2.61
N THR A 32 -6.05 3.19 -3.57
CA THR A 32 -5.82 4.64 -3.59
C THR A 32 -6.98 5.41 -4.24
N CYS A 33 -7.08 6.71 -3.97
CA CYS A 33 -8.11 7.59 -4.56
C CYS A 33 -9.55 7.19 -4.23
N ARG A 34 -9.79 6.59 -3.05
CA ARG A 34 -11.12 6.17 -2.58
C ARG A 34 -11.54 6.94 -1.33
N PHE A 35 -12.84 7.18 -1.19
CA PHE A 35 -13.37 7.71 0.07
C PHE A 35 -13.32 6.64 1.16
N VAL A 36 -12.87 7.04 2.34
CA VAL A 36 -12.81 6.17 3.51
C VAL A 36 -13.87 6.59 4.52
N LEU A 37 -14.69 5.65 4.96
CA LEU A 37 -15.79 5.85 5.91
C LEU A 37 -15.56 5.02 7.18
N ASP A 38 -16.15 5.45 8.29
CA ASP A 38 -16.19 4.66 9.52
C ASP A 38 -17.39 3.69 9.55
N GLY A 39 -17.49 2.90 10.63
CA GLY A 39 -18.60 1.96 10.81
C GLY A 39 -19.99 2.61 10.93
N ALA A 40 -20.09 3.92 11.09
CA ALA A 40 -21.34 4.69 11.08
C ALA A 40 -21.61 5.35 9.71
N GLY A 41 -20.76 5.11 8.71
CA GLY A 41 -20.84 5.72 7.38
C GLY A 41 -20.36 7.17 7.32
N ARG A 42 -19.74 7.69 8.39
CA ARG A 42 -19.20 9.06 8.41
C ARG A 42 -17.87 9.09 7.66
N LYS A 43 -17.64 10.14 6.87
CA LYS A 43 -16.40 10.32 6.12
C LYS A 43 -15.21 10.54 7.07
N VAL A 44 -14.24 9.65 7.00
CA VAL A 44 -12.93 9.76 7.68
C VAL A 44 -11.98 10.58 6.83
N GLY A 45 -11.97 10.35 5.52
CA GLY A 45 -11.07 11.03 4.59
C GLY A 45 -11.00 10.38 3.22
N GLU A 46 -9.85 10.50 2.56
CA GLU A 46 -9.55 9.93 1.25
C GLU A 46 -8.22 9.16 1.30
N SER A 47 -8.17 7.97 0.70
CA SER A 47 -6.93 7.20 0.62
C SER A 47 -5.97 7.82 -0.39
N VAL A 48 -4.72 8.05 0.02
CA VAL A 48 -3.71 8.73 -0.80
C VAL A 48 -2.49 7.85 -1.10
N ALA A 49 -2.23 6.84 -0.28
CA ALA A 49 -1.14 5.91 -0.47
C ALA A 49 -1.40 4.62 0.31
N VAL A 50 -0.69 3.56 -0.08
CA VAL A 50 -0.50 2.36 0.74
C VAL A 50 1.00 2.22 0.95
N ASP A 51 1.45 2.31 2.20
CA ASP A 51 2.84 2.08 2.57
C ASP A 51 2.93 0.81 3.40
N ASN A 52 3.64 -0.20 2.87
CA ASN A 52 3.63 -1.57 3.39
C ASN A 52 2.18 -2.08 3.56
N ASP A 53 1.75 -2.33 4.81
CA ASP A 53 0.39 -2.78 5.15
C ASP A 53 -0.44 -1.68 5.84
N ILE A 54 -0.08 -0.42 5.62
CA ILE A 54 -0.77 0.76 6.17
C ILE A 54 -1.41 1.54 5.04
N LEU A 55 -2.73 1.72 5.11
CA LEU A 55 -3.46 2.67 4.29
C LEU A 55 -3.25 4.08 4.85
N ILE A 56 -2.80 4.99 4.01
CA ILE A 56 -2.67 6.40 4.35
C ILE A 56 -3.93 7.14 3.91
N ILE A 57 -4.56 7.81 4.86
CA ILE A 57 -5.82 8.53 4.69
C ILE A 57 -5.55 10.01 4.96
N LYS A 58 -5.83 10.87 3.98
CA LYS A 58 -5.83 12.32 4.18
C LYS A 58 -7.16 12.74 4.79
N SER A 59 -7.11 13.30 6.00
CA SER A 59 -8.26 13.81 6.74
C SER A 59 -8.09 15.32 6.98
N GLY A 60 -8.68 16.14 6.10
CA GLY A 60 -8.49 17.58 6.12
C GLY A 60 -7.02 17.98 5.94
N LYS A 61 -6.40 18.52 6.99
CA LYS A 61 -4.98 18.94 7.05
C LYS A 61 -4.05 17.87 7.65
N LYS A 62 -4.60 16.77 8.17
CA LYS A 62 -3.87 15.70 8.86
C LYS A 62 -3.83 14.44 8.03
N TYR A 63 -2.93 13.53 8.39
CA TYR A 63 -2.82 12.21 7.79
C TYR A 63 -3.00 11.15 8.86
N LEU A 64 -3.75 10.11 8.52
CA LEU A 64 -4.00 8.94 9.36
C LEU A 64 -3.40 7.71 8.68
N GLY A 65 -2.71 6.87 9.45
CA GLY A 65 -2.26 5.55 9.02
C GLY A 65 -3.12 4.47 9.66
N VAL A 66 -3.81 3.68 8.84
CA VAL A 66 -4.66 2.57 9.30
C VAL A 66 -4.17 1.25 8.72
N PRO A 67 -3.90 0.22 9.53
CA PRO A 67 -3.51 -1.08 9.01
C PRO A 67 -4.57 -1.69 8.08
N LEU A 68 -4.15 -2.29 6.97
CA LEU A 68 -5.06 -2.89 5.98
C LEU A 68 -5.97 -3.97 6.55
N LYS A 69 -5.54 -4.67 7.61
CA LYS A 69 -6.40 -5.64 8.34
C LYS A 69 -7.67 -5.02 8.95
N HIS A 70 -7.70 -3.69 9.08
CA HIS A 70 -8.85 -2.93 9.54
C HIS A 70 -9.61 -2.25 8.39
N ILE A 71 -9.25 -2.51 7.14
CA ILE A 71 -9.88 -1.95 5.96
C ILE A 71 -10.71 -3.03 5.27
N GLU A 72 -11.97 -2.73 5.00
CA GLU A 72 -12.81 -3.51 4.09
C GLU A 72 -13.12 -2.68 2.84
N GLU A 73 -13.13 -3.34 1.69
CA GLU A 73 -13.58 -2.74 0.44
C GLU A 73 -15.09 -2.86 0.30
N ALA A 74 -15.75 -1.73 0.04
CA ALA A 74 -17.19 -1.67 -0.22
C ALA A 74 -17.42 -0.92 -1.53
N GLU A 75 -17.65 -1.63 -2.64
CA GLU A 75 -17.82 -1.08 -3.99
C GLU A 75 -16.83 0.05 -4.35
N LYS A 76 -17.21 1.31 -4.11
CA LYS A 76 -16.45 2.53 -4.42
C LYS A 76 -15.74 3.15 -3.22
N THR A 77 -16.01 2.69 -2.00
CA THR A 77 -15.48 3.24 -0.75
C THR A 77 -14.68 2.20 0.03
N LEU A 78 -13.92 2.66 1.01
CA LEU A 78 -13.23 1.84 1.99
C LEU A 78 -13.88 2.04 3.35
N LEU A 79 -14.02 0.97 4.12
CA LEU A 79 -14.61 0.99 5.45
C LEU A 79 -13.53 0.67 6.49
N VAL A 80 -13.42 1.53 7.50
CA VAL A 80 -12.57 1.27 8.66
C VAL A 80 -13.35 0.44 9.68
N LYS A 81 -12.88 -0.78 9.92
CA LYS A 81 -13.46 -1.73 10.87
C LYS A 81 -12.73 -1.75 12.21
N GLY A 82 -13.51 -1.93 13.27
CA GLY A 82 -13.02 -2.07 14.63
C GLY A 82 -12.71 -0.72 15.28
N LEU A 83 -12.24 -0.80 16.52
CA LEU A 83 -11.84 0.38 17.29
C LEU A 83 -10.40 0.75 16.90
N ILE A 84 -10.26 1.85 16.16
CA ILE A 84 -8.95 2.45 15.87
C ILE A 84 -8.70 3.57 16.88
N GLU A 85 -7.58 3.51 17.57
CA GLU A 85 -7.08 4.63 18.37
C GLU A 85 -6.65 5.77 17.44
N GLN A 86 -7.45 6.84 17.42
CA GLN A 86 -7.27 7.96 16.50
C GLN A 86 -5.88 8.62 16.64
N ASP A 87 -5.41 8.82 17.87
CA ASP A 87 -4.11 9.44 18.13
C ASP A 87 -2.95 8.61 17.55
N LYS A 88 -3.03 7.28 17.64
CA LYS A 88 -2.03 6.38 17.05
C LYS A 88 -2.08 6.44 15.52
N ALA A 89 -3.27 6.45 14.95
CA ALA A 89 -3.44 6.57 13.51
C ALA A 89 -2.84 7.90 12.99
N GLU A 90 -3.07 9.00 13.71
CA GLU A 90 -2.49 10.30 13.39
C GLU A 90 -0.95 10.29 13.47
N ILE A 91 -0.38 9.70 14.53
CA ILE A 91 1.09 9.57 14.67
C ILE A 91 1.70 8.82 13.47
N ILE A 92 1.08 7.72 13.05
CA ILE A 92 1.56 6.91 11.93
C ILE A 92 1.46 7.68 10.62
N GLY A 93 0.30 8.30 10.35
CA GLY A 93 0.06 9.05 9.11
C GLY A 93 0.94 10.29 8.98
N GLU A 94 1.12 11.05 10.06
CA GLU A 94 2.00 12.22 10.07
C GLU A 94 3.49 11.83 9.98
N LYS A 95 3.90 10.68 10.53
CA LYS A 95 5.24 10.15 10.32
C LYS A 95 5.48 9.88 8.84
N TRP A 96 4.60 9.12 8.19
CA TRP A 96 4.66 8.83 6.76
C TRP A 96 4.73 10.11 5.93
N ARG A 97 3.91 11.12 6.26
CA ARG A 97 3.93 12.42 5.58
C ARG A 97 5.31 13.06 5.65
N ARG A 98 5.90 13.20 6.84
CA ARG A 98 7.20 13.85 6.99
C ARG A 98 8.31 13.13 6.23
N GLU A 99 8.24 11.82 6.13
CA GLU A 99 9.23 10.99 5.43
C GLU A 99 9.05 11.09 3.91
N SER A 100 7.80 11.01 3.43
CA SER A 100 7.48 11.05 2.00
C SER A 100 7.73 12.42 1.36
N PHE A 101 7.54 13.52 2.10
CA PHE A 101 7.77 14.88 1.59
C PHE A 101 9.25 15.32 1.57
N ARG A 102 10.18 14.51 2.12
CA ARG A 102 11.62 14.85 2.11
C ARG A 102 12.30 14.56 0.77
N GLU A 103 11.67 13.78 -0.11
CA GLU A 103 12.26 13.37 -1.39
C GLU A 103 11.71 14.16 -2.57
N ILE A 104 12.04 15.46 -2.66
CA ILE A 104 12.05 16.16 -3.96
C ILE A 104 13.44 16.77 -4.15
N ASN A 105 14.38 15.94 -4.59
CA ASN A 105 15.68 16.41 -5.10
C ASN A 105 15.51 16.80 -6.57
N TYR A 106 15.33 18.09 -6.85
CA TYR A 106 15.22 18.65 -8.21
C TYR A 106 16.44 18.34 -9.10
N ASN A 107 17.58 17.99 -8.50
CA ASN A 107 18.85 17.77 -9.21
C ASN A 107 18.92 16.49 -10.05
N GLN A 108 17.90 15.62 -10.03
CA GLN A 108 17.86 14.43 -10.91
C GLN A 108 17.01 14.63 -12.18
N GLY A 109 16.37 15.79 -12.36
CA GLY A 109 15.54 16.07 -13.54
C GLY A 109 16.30 16.58 -14.77
N GLU A 110 17.53 17.10 -14.61
CA GLU A 110 18.24 17.78 -15.71
C GLU A 110 19.12 16.86 -16.59
N ASN A 111 19.39 15.62 -16.18
CA ASN A 111 20.32 14.74 -16.92
C ASN A 111 19.65 13.78 -17.92
N ASN A 112 18.32 13.79 -18.06
CA ASN A 112 17.60 12.91 -18.99
C ASN A 112 16.66 13.64 -19.96
N GLY A 113 16.89 14.93 -20.21
CA GLY A 113 16.10 15.75 -21.13
C GLY A 113 16.92 16.31 -22.29
N ILE A 114 16.83 15.64 -23.45
CA ILE A 114 17.30 15.98 -24.81
C ILE A 114 18.75 15.58 -25.14
#